data_AF-A0A5N6WVR2-F1
#
_entry.id   AF-A0A5N6WVR2-F1
#
_cell.length_a   1.000
_cell.length_b   1.000
_cell.length_c   1.000
_cell.angle_alpha   90.00
_cell.angle_beta   90.00
_cell.angle_gamma   90.00
#
_symmetry.space_group_name_H-M   'P 1'
#
loop_
_entity.id
_entity.type
_entity.pdbx_description
1 polymer ?
#
loop_
_entity_poly.entity_id
_entity_poly.type
_entity_poly.pdbx_seq_one_letter_code
_entity_poly.pdbx_strand_id
1 'polypeptide(L)'
;MANELLITINDLGNIACRNVEAVNSAATEIPLDHIRKILSTYVFVFQDPNELKKMFENTTPENVEIRNGMRKLRLKILRPVPYELLTLEEKHGCIKGPNMSALEQSWRTACKAIPKNHRIEEIIFDMSYDQQIELIHISWLLQNISTTMSLKARGTFHCQVQGCKSDRKAFLERSLVGV
;
A
#
# COMPACT_ATOMS: atom_id res chain seq x y z
N MET A 1 6.83 -5.78 18.16
CA MET A 1 6.84 -5.09 16.85
C MET A 1 6.33 -6.08 15.82
N ALA A 2 5.42 -5.67 14.92
CA ALA A 2 4.98 -6.54 13.84
C ALA A 2 6.09 -6.59 12.78
N ASN A 3 6.41 -7.78 12.27
CA ASN A 3 7.41 -7.90 11.22
C ASN A 3 6.83 -7.37 9.90
N GLU A 4 7.57 -6.51 9.21
CA GLU A 4 7.15 -5.92 7.94
C GLU A 4 7.92 -6.54 6.77
N LEU A 5 7.18 -6.99 5.75
CA LEU A 5 7.72 -7.57 4.53
C LEU A 5 7.48 -6.63 3.36
N LEU A 6 8.53 -6.04 2.82
CA LEU A 6 8.50 -5.43 1.51
C LEU A 6 8.34 -6.52 0.45
N ILE A 7 7.28 -6.40 -0.33
CA ILE A 7 7.00 -7.28 -1.46
C ILE A 7 7.42 -6.57 -2.73
N THR A 8 8.23 -7.25 -3.55
CA THR A 8 8.53 -6.83 -4.92
C THR A 8 8.23 -7.95 -5.89
N ILE A 9 7.71 -7.61 -7.07
CA ILE A 9 7.34 -8.61 -8.09
C ILE A 9 7.94 -8.21 -9.44
N ASN A 10 8.82 -9.07 -9.97
CA ASN A 10 9.46 -8.81 -11.26
C ASN A 10 8.49 -8.99 -12.44
N ASP A 11 8.96 -8.76 -13.66
CA ASP A 11 8.12 -8.89 -14.87
C ASP A 11 7.75 -10.32 -15.23
N LEU A 12 8.47 -11.30 -14.67
CA LEU A 12 8.14 -12.72 -14.77
C LEU A 12 7.11 -13.16 -13.72
N GLY A 13 6.70 -12.26 -12.81
CA GLY A 13 5.75 -12.57 -11.74
C GLY A 13 6.37 -13.23 -10.51
N ASN A 14 7.70 -13.35 -10.44
CA ASN A 14 8.38 -13.90 -9.27
C ASN A 14 8.36 -12.91 -8.12
N ILE A 15 8.05 -13.42 -6.93
CA ILE A 15 7.95 -12.63 -5.71
C ILE A 15 9.27 -12.67 -4.97
N ALA A 16 9.77 -11.50 -4.58
CA ALA A 16 10.84 -11.38 -3.60
C ALA A 16 10.28 -10.71 -2.33
N CYS A 17 10.57 -11.31 -1.17
CA CYS A 17 10.18 -10.81 0.14
C CYS A 17 11.40 -10.29 0.89
N ARG A 18 11.35 -9.09 1.47
CA ARG A 18 12.47 -8.50 2.23
C ARG A 18 11.98 -7.85 3.51
N ASN A 19 12.75 -7.93 4.60
CA ASN A 19 12.43 -7.17 5.81
C ASN A 19 12.63 -5.68 5.58
N VAL A 20 11.70 -4.85 6.07
CA VAL A 20 11.78 -3.38 5.94
C VAL A 20 12.88 -2.78 6.84
N GLU A 21 13.25 -3.42 7.95
CA GLU A 21 14.22 -2.92 8.94
C GLU A 21 15.71 -3.10 8.55
N ALA A 22 16.03 -3.68 7.40
CA ALA A 22 17.42 -3.83 6.95
C ALA A 22 17.96 -2.49 6.40
N VAL A 23 18.17 -1.50 7.27
CA VAL A 23 18.57 -0.14 6.90
C VAL A 23 19.98 -0.08 6.30
N ASN A 24 20.85 -1.09 6.46
CA ASN A 24 22.27 -0.96 6.06
C ASN A 24 22.96 -2.21 5.50
N SER A 25 22.25 -3.27 5.10
CA SER A 25 22.90 -4.44 4.48
C SER A 25 22.02 -4.96 3.37
N ALA A 26 22.62 -5.24 2.20
CA ALA A 26 22.03 -5.91 1.05
C ALA A 26 20.76 -6.68 1.45
N ALA A 27 19.58 -6.08 1.21
CA ALA A 27 18.33 -6.52 1.80
C ALA A 27 18.13 -8.01 1.48
N THR A 28 18.39 -8.86 2.47
CA THR A 28 18.47 -10.29 2.26
C THR A 28 17.06 -10.77 1.99
N GLU A 29 16.88 -11.39 0.83
CA GLU A 29 15.61 -11.97 0.46
C GLU A 29 15.27 -13.08 1.46
N ILE A 30 14.04 -13.04 1.96
CA ILE A 30 13.52 -14.02 2.90
C ILE A 30 12.86 -15.11 2.07
N PRO A 31 13.37 -16.36 2.11
CA PRO A 31 12.70 -17.47 1.45
C PRO A 31 11.27 -17.60 1.97
N LEU A 32 10.31 -17.75 1.06
CA LEU A 32 8.89 -17.88 1.43
C LEU A 32 8.67 -18.99 2.47
N ASP A 33 9.40 -20.11 2.33
CA ASP A 33 9.34 -21.25 3.25
C ASP A 33 9.57 -20.87 4.72
N HIS A 34 10.35 -19.82 5.00
CA HIS A 34 10.65 -19.37 6.35
C HIS A 34 9.48 -18.60 6.99
N ILE A 35 8.56 -18.06 6.18
CA ILE A 35 7.46 -17.21 6.65
C ILE A 35 6.08 -17.82 6.44
N ARG A 36 5.95 -18.88 5.63
CA ARG A 36 4.69 -19.56 5.30
C ARG A 36 3.77 -19.82 6.50
N LYS A 37 4.31 -20.34 7.61
CA LYS A 37 3.52 -20.72 8.79
C LYS A 37 2.94 -19.55 9.57
N ILE A 38 3.45 -18.34 9.37
CA ILE A 38 3.13 -17.15 10.15
C ILE A 38 2.80 -15.94 9.26
N LEU A 39 2.42 -16.15 8.00
CA LEU A 39 2.11 -15.06 7.06
C LEU A 39 1.11 -14.04 7.61
N SER A 40 0.12 -14.48 8.39
CA SER A 40 -0.89 -13.60 8.99
C SER A 40 -0.36 -12.65 10.06
N THR A 41 0.85 -12.88 10.59
CA THR A 41 1.49 -12.00 11.57
C THR A 41 2.28 -10.87 10.93
N TYR A 42 2.54 -10.95 9.62
CA TYR A 42 3.30 -9.95 8.89
C TYR A 42 2.44 -8.79 8.38
N VAL A 43 3.06 -7.61 8.31
CA VAL A 43 2.53 -6.48 7.55
C VAL A 43 3.17 -6.50 6.16
N PHE A 44 2.34 -6.66 5.13
CA PHE A 44 2.82 -6.71 3.75
C PHE A 44 2.90 -5.29 3.19
N VAL A 45 4.11 -4.88 2.83
CA VAL A 45 4.42 -3.53 2.39
C VAL A 45 4.52 -3.49 0.87
N PHE A 46 3.73 -2.64 0.25
CA PHE A 46 3.78 -2.36 -1.19
C PHE A 46 4.15 -0.90 -1.41
N GLN A 47 5.14 -0.68 -2.26
CA GLN A 47 5.59 0.65 -2.66
C GLN A 47 5.16 1.01 -4.09
N ASP A 48 4.97 0.01 -4.95
CA ASP A 48 4.47 0.18 -6.31
C ASP A 48 3.04 -0.42 -6.42
N PRO A 49 2.04 0.36 -6.86
CA PRO A 49 0.71 -0.17 -7.11
C PRO A 49 0.68 -1.33 -8.13
N ASN A 50 1.60 -1.36 -9.09
CA ASN A 50 1.67 -2.45 -10.08
C ASN A 50 2.07 -3.78 -9.43
N GLU A 51 2.94 -3.77 -8.42
CA GLU A 51 3.31 -4.97 -7.68
C GLU A 51 2.12 -5.48 -6.86
N LEU A 52 1.36 -4.59 -6.22
CA LEU A 52 0.11 -4.97 -5.54
C LEU A 52 -0.89 -5.57 -6.53
N LYS A 53 -1.06 -4.93 -7.70
CA LYS A 53 -1.95 -5.44 -8.76
C LYS A 53 -1.51 -6.84 -9.22
N LYS A 54 -0.24 -7.01 -9.60
CA LYS A 54 0.35 -8.29 -10.01
C LYS A 54 0.17 -9.38 -8.94
N MET A 55 0.33 -9.03 -7.66
CA MET A 55 0.10 -9.97 -6.54
C MET A 55 -1.31 -10.59 -6.61
N PHE A 56 -2.32 -9.77 -6.91
CA PHE A 56 -3.72 -10.18 -6.94
C PHE A 56 -4.20 -10.73 -8.28
N GLU A 57 -3.53 -10.43 -9.39
CA GLU A 57 -3.85 -10.99 -10.71
C GLU A 57 -3.17 -12.34 -10.97
N ASN A 58 -1.96 -12.54 -10.46
CA ASN A 58 -1.22 -13.78 -10.67
C ASN A 58 -1.86 -14.95 -9.90
N THR A 59 -1.95 -16.12 -10.53
CA THR A 59 -2.58 -17.33 -10.01
C THR A 59 -1.60 -18.43 -9.64
N THR A 60 -0.28 -18.15 -9.67
CA THR A 60 0.73 -19.10 -9.16
C THR A 60 0.44 -19.51 -7.72
N PRO A 61 0.81 -20.74 -7.32
CA PRO A 61 0.59 -21.23 -5.96
C PRO A 61 1.15 -20.31 -4.87
N GLU A 62 2.33 -19.73 -5.10
CA GLU A 62 2.98 -18.81 -4.17
C GLU A 62 2.18 -17.52 -3.95
N ASN A 63 1.69 -16.90 -5.03
CA ASN A 63 0.83 -15.72 -4.94
C ASN A 63 -0.49 -16.03 -4.23
N VAL A 64 -1.10 -17.20 -4.50
CA VAL A 64 -2.31 -17.64 -3.79
C VAL A 64 -2.04 -17.79 -2.29
N GLU A 65 -0.94 -18.43 -1.93
CA GLU A 65 -0.56 -18.65 -0.53
C GLU A 65 -0.34 -17.34 0.22
N ILE A 66 0.46 -16.43 -0.34
CA ILE A 66 0.72 -15.12 0.28
C ILE A 66 -0.58 -14.33 0.46
N ARG A 67 -1.43 -14.27 -0.57
CA ARG A 67 -2.73 -13.59 -0.48
C ARG A 67 -3.63 -14.18 0.59
N ASN A 68 -3.64 -15.49 0.73
CA ASN A 68 -4.43 -16.18 1.75
C ASN A 68 -3.92 -15.89 3.18
N GLY A 69 -2.62 -15.67 3.34
CA GLY A 69 -1.98 -15.26 4.58
C GLY A 69 -2.12 -13.77 4.89
N MET A 70 -2.30 -12.92 3.89
CA MET A 70 -2.32 -11.46 4.02
C MET A 70 -3.48 -10.96 4.88
N ARG A 71 -3.16 -10.35 6.03
CA ARG A 71 -4.12 -9.68 6.94
C ARG A 71 -3.92 -8.18 7.01
N LYS A 72 -2.68 -7.72 6.95
CA LYS A 72 -2.32 -6.31 7.07
C LYS A 72 -1.54 -5.84 5.87
N LEU A 73 -1.95 -4.71 5.30
CA LEU A 73 -1.25 -4.04 4.21
C LEU A 73 -0.67 -2.73 4.69
N ARG A 74 0.56 -2.40 4.26
CA ARG A 74 1.13 -1.06 4.35
C ARG A 74 1.38 -0.55 2.94
N LEU A 75 0.75 0.56 2.58
CA LEU A 75 0.87 1.14 1.24
C LEU A 75 1.69 2.43 1.32
N LYS A 76 2.85 2.48 0.65
CA LYS A 76 3.66 3.71 0.54
C LYS A 76 3.10 4.60 -0.56
N ILE A 77 2.04 5.33 -0.24
CA ILE A 77 1.15 5.98 -1.22
C ILE A 77 1.88 6.93 -2.18
N LEU A 78 2.80 7.75 -1.67
CA LEU A 78 3.48 8.79 -2.46
C LEU A 78 4.78 8.31 -3.10
N ARG A 79 5.27 7.11 -2.76
CA ARG A 79 6.56 6.62 -3.25
C ARG A 79 6.68 6.50 -4.79
N PRO A 80 5.62 6.15 -5.55
CA PRO A 80 5.74 6.01 -7.01
C PRO A 80 5.98 7.31 -7.77
N VAL A 81 5.71 8.48 -7.17
CA VAL A 81 5.88 9.78 -7.84
C VAL A 81 6.90 10.61 -7.07
N PRO A 82 8.15 10.73 -7.57
CA PRO A 82 9.13 11.66 -7.04
C PRO A 82 8.61 13.09 -7.06
N TYR A 83 8.89 13.86 -6.00
CA TYR A 83 8.42 15.23 -5.86
C TYR A 83 8.95 16.16 -6.96
N GLU A 84 10.13 15.86 -7.49
CA GLU A 84 10.77 16.60 -8.57
C GLU A 84 9.98 16.53 -9.88
N LEU A 85 9.19 15.46 -10.08
CA LEU A 85 8.36 15.27 -11.27
C LEU A 85 7.00 15.98 -11.16
N LEU A 86 6.60 16.39 -9.95
CA LEU A 86 5.34 17.09 -9.74
C LEU A 86 5.42 18.51 -10.30
N THR A 87 4.39 18.90 -11.05
CA THR A 87 4.16 20.28 -11.46
C THR A 87 3.91 21.17 -10.24
N LEU A 88 4.09 22.48 -10.40
CA LEU A 88 3.84 23.44 -9.32
C LEU A 88 2.38 23.36 -8.83
N GLU A 89 1.43 23.15 -9.73
CA GLU A 89 0.02 23.00 -9.37
C GLU A 89 -0.20 21.71 -8.56
N GLU A 90 0.38 20.57 -8.98
CA GLU A 90 0.25 19.31 -8.26
C GLU A 90 0.81 19.39 -6.84
N LYS A 91 1.93 20.11 -6.66
CA LYS A 91 2.53 20.37 -5.33
C LYS A 91 1.58 21.14 -4.41
N HIS A 92 0.89 22.13 -4.96
CA HIS A 92 -0.11 22.94 -4.25
C HIS A 92 -1.52 22.31 -4.22
N GLY A 93 -1.62 21.01 -4.52
CA GLY A 93 -2.89 20.30 -4.46
C GLY A 93 -3.76 20.59 -5.67
N CYS A 94 -3.24 20.31 -6.88
CA CYS A 94 -4.02 20.12 -8.11
C CYS A 94 -4.02 18.64 -8.52
N ILE A 95 -5.21 18.03 -8.60
CA ILE A 95 -5.38 16.59 -8.94
C ILE A 95 -5.28 16.31 -10.42
N LYS A 96 -5.58 17.29 -11.27
CA LYS A 96 -5.70 17.08 -12.72
C LYS A 96 -4.36 17.08 -13.43
N GLY A 97 -3.27 17.20 -12.69
CA GLY A 97 -1.93 17.07 -13.22
C GLY A 97 -1.62 15.63 -13.65
N PRO A 98 -0.70 15.47 -14.62
CA PRO A 98 -0.41 14.19 -15.24
C PRO A 98 0.14 13.13 -14.27
N ASN A 99 0.87 13.54 -13.23
CA ASN A 99 1.55 12.63 -12.31
C ASN A 99 0.61 12.19 -11.18
N MET A 100 -0.10 13.14 -10.56
CA MET A 100 -1.03 12.83 -9.47
C MET A 100 -2.24 12.05 -9.95
N SER A 101 -2.79 12.38 -11.13
CA SER A 101 -3.85 11.59 -11.76
C SER A 101 -3.39 10.16 -12.08
N ALA A 102 -2.17 10.00 -12.61
CA ALA A 102 -1.61 8.67 -12.90
C ALA A 102 -1.40 7.86 -11.61
N LEU A 103 -0.90 8.48 -10.54
CA LEU A 103 -0.74 7.86 -9.22
C LEU A 103 -2.07 7.38 -8.65
N GLU A 104 -3.07 8.26 -8.64
CA GLU A 104 -4.42 7.94 -8.16
C GLU A 104 -4.99 6.74 -8.93
N GLN A 105 -4.92 6.81 -10.26
CA GLN A 105 -5.46 5.76 -11.13
C GLN A 105 -4.74 4.42 -10.92
N SER A 106 -3.42 4.43 -10.69
CA SER A 106 -2.63 3.23 -10.49
C SER A 106 -2.99 2.53 -9.18
N TRP A 107 -3.07 3.27 -8.07
CA TRP A 107 -3.51 2.71 -6.78
C TRP A 107 -4.96 2.24 -6.82
N ARG A 108 -5.87 2.99 -7.46
CA ARG A 108 -7.26 2.56 -7.65
C ARG A 108 -7.34 1.26 -8.43
N THR A 109 -6.54 1.12 -9.49
CA THR A 109 -6.51 -0.10 -10.30
C THR A 109 -5.98 -1.29 -9.50
N ALA A 110 -4.92 -1.10 -8.72
CA ALA A 110 -4.37 -2.13 -7.84
C ALA A 110 -5.38 -2.60 -6.79
N CYS A 111 -6.07 -1.67 -6.12
CA CYS A 111 -7.08 -2.00 -5.12
C CYS A 111 -8.32 -2.66 -5.74
N LYS A 112 -8.65 -2.33 -7.01
CA LYS A 112 -9.72 -3.03 -7.75
C LYS A 112 -9.40 -4.51 -7.99
N ALA A 113 -8.14 -4.86 -8.25
CA ALA A 113 -7.71 -6.24 -8.50
C ALA A 113 -7.89 -7.18 -7.29
N ILE A 114 -7.93 -6.63 -6.07
CA ILE A 114 -8.23 -7.41 -4.86
C ILE A 114 -9.64 -8.02 -4.98
N PRO A 115 -9.89 -9.30 -4.64
CA PRO A 115 -11.23 -9.87 -4.78
C PRO A 115 -12.20 -9.35 -3.70
N LYS A 116 -13.51 -9.53 -3.95
CA LYS A 116 -14.54 -9.41 -2.90
C LYS A 116 -14.34 -10.51 -1.85
N ASN A 117 -14.84 -10.27 -0.63
CA ASN A 117 -14.68 -11.14 0.53
C ASN A 117 -13.21 -11.44 0.87
N HIS A 118 -12.32 -10.46 0.67
CA HIS A 118 -10.92 -10.59 1.04
C HIS A 118 -10.75 -10.66 2.57
N ARG A 119 -9.63 -11.25 3.00
CA ARG A 119 -9.29 -11.41 4.43
C ARG A 119 -8.38 -10.32 4.98
N ILE A 120 -8.10 -9.27 4.21
CA ILE A 120 -7.37 -8.10 4.72
C ILE A 120 -8.25 -7.42 5.77
N GLU A 121 -7.68 -7.23 6.96
CA GLU A 121 -8.30 -6.67 8.16
C GLU A 121 -7.85 -5.22 8.40
N GLU A 122 -6.67 -4.85 7.88
CA GLU A 122 -6.06 -3.55 8.14
C GLU A 122 -5.30 -3.02 6.93
N ILE A 123 -5.49 -1.74 6.61
CA ILE A 123 -4.63 -0.97 5.69
C ILE A 123 -3.98 0.19 6.42
N ILE A 124 -2.67 0.26 6.31
CA ILE A 124 -1.83 1.32 6.85
C ILE A 124 -1.34 2.18 5.68
N PHE A 125 -1.82 3.41 5.60
CA PHE A 125 -1.36 4.37 4.61
C PHE A 125 -0.08 5.05 5.11
N ASP A 126 1.03 4.74 4.45
CA ASP A 126 2.35 5.26 4.80
C ASP A 126 2.65 6.55 4.02
N MET A 127 2.75 7.63 4.77
CA MET A 127 2.97 9.01 4.33
C MET A 127 4.40 9.50 4.65
N SER A 128 5.34 8.58 4.92
CA SER A 128 6.75 8.90 5.19
C SER A 128 7.48 9.52 4.00
N TYR A 129 6.95 9.34 2.79
CA TYR A 129 7.55 9.88 1.58
C TYR A 129 7.02 11.29 1.28
N ASP A 130 7.95 12.25 1.19
CA ASP A 130 7.78 13.67 0.85
C ASP A 130 6.47 14.35 1.32
N GLN A 131 6.54 14.99 2.49
CA GLN A 131 5.41 15.64 3.15
C GLN A 131 5.08 17.05 2.62
N GLN A 132 5.72 17.51 1.54
CA GLN A 132 5.52 18.87 1.02
C GLN A 132 4.27 19.03 0.15
N ILE A 133 3.58 17.94 -0.18
CA ILE A 133 2.36 17.94 -0.99
C ILE A 133 1.15 18.31 -0.10
N GLU A 134 0.28 19.16 -0.63
CA GLU A 134 -1.00 19.52 0.00
C GLU A 134 -1.91 18.30 0.22
N LEU A 135 -2.58 18.27 1.38
CA LEU A 135 -3.21 17.05 1.89
C LEU A 135 -4.59 16.73 1.31
N ILE A 136 -5.29 17.72 0.74
CA ILE A 136 -6.69 17.57 0.30
C ILE A 136 -6.83 16.42 -0.71
N HIS A 137 -5.90 16.31 -1.64
CA HIS A 137 -5.96 15.29 -2.69
C HIS A 137 -5.55 13.91 -2.22
N ILE A 138 -4.56 13.87 -1.33
CA ILE A 138 -4.18 12.62 -0.70
C ILE A 138 -5.37 12.09 0.09
N SER A 139 -6.09 12.96 0.80
CA SER A 139 -7.32 12.59 1.53
C SER A 139 -8.36 11.92 0.61
N TRP A 140 -8.61 12.47 -0.58
CA TRP A 140 -9.53 11.85 -1.54
C TRP A 140 -9.05 10.49 -2.05
N LEU A 141 -7.75 10.36 -2.33
CA LEU A 141 -7.17 9.07 -2.70
C LEU A 141 -7.33 8.04 -1.58
N LEU A 142 -6.99 8.40 -0.34
CA LEU A 142 -7.11 7.53 0.82
C LEU A 142 -8.58 7.15 1.10
N GLN A 143 -9.50 8.10 0.97
CA GLN A 143 -10.94 7.85 1.08
C GLN A 143 -11.42 6.86 0.02
N ASN A 144 -11.03 7.05 -1.24
CA ASN A 144 -11.41 6.16 -2.34
C ASN A 144 -10.89 4.73 -2.11
N ILE A 145 -9.63 4.59 -1.69
CA ILE A 145 -9.03 3.28 -1.41
C ILE A 145 -9.71 2.65 -0.19
N SER A 146 -9.77 3.34 0.94
CA SER A 146 -10.34 2.80 2.19
C SER A 146 -11.81 2.39 2.01
N THR A 147 -12.61 3.20 1.31
CA THR A 147 -14.01 2.85 0.98
C THR A 147 -14.08 1.60 0.11
N THR A 148 -13.30 1.56 -0.97
CA THR A 148 -13.30 0.40 -1.89
C THR A 148 -12.93 -0.89 -1.17
N MET A 149 -11.93 -0.82 -0.29
CA MET A 149 -11.42 -1.97 0.45
C MET A 149 -12.38 -2.41 1.55
N SER A 150 -12.95 -1.46 2.30
CA SER A 150 -13.97 -1.74 3.31
C SER A 150 -15.18 -2.47 2.71
N LEU A 151 -15.68 -2.01 1.55
CA LEU A 151 -16.82 -2.63 0.86
C LEU A 151 -16.54 -4.06 0.35
N LYS A 152 -15.27 -4.44 0.20
CA LYS A 152 -14.84 -5.76 -0.29
C LYS A 152 -14.39 -6.68 0.83
N ALA A 153 -14.27 -6.18 2.05
CA ALA A 153 -13.80 -6.95 3.19
C ALA A 153 -14.80 -8.04 3.59
N ARG A 154 -14.29 -9.19 4.02
CA ARG A 154 -15.11 -10.29 4.57
C ARG A 154 -15.67 -9.96 5.97
N GLY A 155 -15.02 -9.07 6.71
CA GLY A 155 -15.34 -8.77 8.10
C GLY A 155 -14.82 -7.39 8.51
N THR A 156 -14.52 -7.22 9.79
CA THR A 156 -14.03 -5.94 10.31
C THR A 156 -12.78 -5.49 9.56
N PHE A 157 -12.79 -4.21 9.19
CA PHE A 157 -11.77 -3.60 8.35
C PHE A 157 -11.41 -2.24 8.92
N HIS A 158 -10.11 -2.03 9.14
CA HIS A 158 -9.57 -0.83 9.74
C HIS A 158 -8.61 -0.13 8.81
N CYS A 159 -8.57 1.20 8.89
CA CYS A 159 -7.56 2.00 8.21
C CYS A 159 -6.86 2.93 9.19
N GLN A 160 -5.56 3.15 8.98
CA GLN A 160 -4.81 4.15 9.73
C GLN A 160 -3.73 4.81 8.88
N VAL A 161 -3.22 5.94 9.35
CA VAL A 161 -2.12 6.67 8.70
C VAL A 161 -0.86 6.62 9.56
N GLN A 162 0.29 6.46 8.92
CA GLN A 162 1.60 6.53 9.57
C GLN A 162 2.61 7.32 8.75
N GLY A 163 3.78 7.59 9.33
CA GLY A 163 4.89 8.25 8.63
C GLY A 163 4.73 9.75 8.44
N CYS A 164 3.74 10.39 9.08
CA CYS A 164 3.57 11.84 9.05
C CYS A 164 3.34 12.44 10.44
N LYS A 165 3.49 13.77 10.54
CA LYS A 165 3.25 14.54 11.76
C LYS A 165 1.79 14.39 12.23
N SER A 166 1.55 14.55 13.54
CA SER A 166 0.25 14.27 14.18
C SER A 166 -0.91 15.09 13.62
N ASP A 167 -0.67 16.34 13.26
CA ASP A 167 -1.63 17.24 12.61
C ASP A 167 -2.04 16.72 11.22
N ARG A 168 -1.06 16.37 10.38
CA ARG A 168 -1.28 15.78 9.05
C ARG A 168 -1.99 14.43 9.16
N LYS A 169 -1.56 13.61 10.13
CA LYS A 169 -2.17 12.31 10.43
C LYS A 169 -3.64 12.47 10.76
N ALA A 170 -3.97 13.32 11.74
CA ALA A 170 -5.35 13.56 12.16
C ALA A 170 -6.21 14.12 11.01
N PHE A 171 -5.65 14.96 10.15
CA PHE A 171 -6.35 15.47 8.96
C PHE A 171 -6.68 14.34 7.98
N LEU A 172 -5.71 13.49 7.64
CA LEU A 172 -5.89 12.39 6.70
C LEU A 172 -6.82 11.30 7.24
N GLU A 173 -6.72 10.97 8.53
CA GLU A 173 -7.55 9.94 9.16
C GLU A 173 -9.04 10.31 9.16
N ARG A 174 -9.40 11.60 9.18
CA ARG A 174 -10.79 12.05 9.02
C ARG A 174 -11.44 11.66 7.69
N SER A 175 -10.64 11.40 6.66
CA SER A 175 -11.14 10.97 5.35
C SER A 175 -11.28 9.46 5.19
N LEU A 176 -10.80 8.66 6.16
CA LEU A 176 -10.78 7.21 6.06
C LEU A 176 -12.10 6.58 6.52
N VAL A 177 -12.36 5.38 5.99
CA VAL A 177 -13.45 4.51 6.46
C VAL A 177 -12.91 3.47 7.44
N GLY A 178 -13.66 3.18 8.50
CA GLY A 178 -13.32 2.14 9.48
C GLY A 178 -12.22 2.55 10.46
N VAL A 179 -12.17 3.84 10.81
CA VAL A 179 -11.31 4.38 11.88
C VAL A 179 -11.99 4.18 13.24
#